data_AF-A0AAU7DTW3-F1
#
_entry.id   AF-A0AAU7DTW3-F1
#
_cell.length_a   1.000
_cell.length_b   1.000
_cell.length_c   1.000
_cell.angle_alpha   90.00
_cell.angle_beta   90.00
_cell.angle_gamma   90.00
#
_symmetry.space_group_name_H-M   'P 1'
#
loop_
_entity.id
_entity.type
_entity.pdbx_description
1 polymer ?
#
loop_
_entity_poly.entity_id
_entity_poly.type
_entity_poly.pdbx_seq_one_letter_code
_entity_poly.pdbx_strand_id
1 'polypeptide(L)'
;MALRGVLNIDRRVPSRWRLRSAVRKGKNIQFLGLPKNMTVQEILADVLPDITRLHLTGGTSNEDYSFLEGASSLSELSLWETSLGPIDFTKIPLTTLALDANKHWVSLKQSQTLKELMLGYGDLSWVPTQSPLEELSLHSMGRDRDLSRLSALPQLKCLELHGGGELSLAGIAELTVLEEVELTSFASVTGLEELMHLPNLRKLYLEDIKLVDTTGPLYKLKKRAWVWVVGTKRWHREFRAVTPITTYSARRSN
;
A
#
# COMPACT_ATOMS: atom_id res chain seq x y z
N MET A 1 1.91 0.30 10.57
CA MET A 1 3.25 0.55 11.16
C MET A 1 3.26 1.15 12.58
N ALA A 2 2.94 0.41 13.65
CA ALA A 2 3.05 0.95 15.02
C ALA A 2 4.45 1.57 15.30
N LEU A 3 4.51 2.89 15.46
CA LEU A 3 5.73 3.70 15.65
C LEU A 3 6.23 3.61 17.10
N ARG A 4 6.61 2.42 17.58
CA ARG A 4 7.46 2.32 18.79
C ARG A 4 8.92 2.25 18.34
N GLY A 5 9.70 3.25 18.74
CA GLY A 5 11.12 3.31 18.45
C GLY A 5 11.46 3.91 17.09
N VAL A 6 10.97 5.12 16.81
CA VAL A 6 11.37 5.88 15.61
C VAL A 6 12.38 6.95 15.98
N LEU A 7 13.39 7.11 15.14
CA LEU A 7 14.27 8.27 15.15
C LEU A 7 13.78 9.24 14.06
N ASN A 8 13.01 10.24 14.49
CA ASN A 8 12.59 11.33 13.60
C ASN A 8 13.76 12.28 13.36
N ILE A 9 14.05 12.50 12.09
CA ILE A 9 15.02 13.46 11.57
C ILE A 9 14.19 14.57 10.92
N ASP A 10 13.97 15.63 11.67
CA ASP A 10 13.27 16.83 11.22
C ASP A 10 14.21 18.03 11.40
N ARG A 11 14.73 18.56 10.28
CA ARG A 11 15.57 19.77 10.16
C ARG A 11 16.91 19.76 10.94
N ARG A 12 17.10 18.85 11.89
CA ARG A 12 18.34 18.64 12.66
C ARG A 12 18.79 17.21 12.52
N VAL A 13 19.96 17.02 11.91
CA VAL A 13 20.57 15.69 11.78
C VAL A 13 21.08 15.24 13.15
N PRO A 14 20.66 14.07 13.64
CA PRO A 14 21.21 13.49 14.86
C PRO A 14 22.71 13.18 14.69
N SER A 15 23.46 13.16 15.80
CA SER A 15 24.88 12.77 15.74
C SER A 15 25.05 11.36 15.17
N ARG A 16 26.21 11.08 14.53
CA ARG A 16 26.56 9.73 14.02
C ARG A 16 26.38 8.64 15.06
N TRP A 17 26.77 8.90 16.31
CA TRP A 17 26.57 7.98 17.42
C TRP A 17 25.07 7.68 17.67
N ARG A 18 24.22 8.70 17.62
CA ARG A 18 22.78 8.54 17.85
C ARG A 18 22.12 7.77 16.71
N LEU A 19 22.55 7.97 15.46
CA LEU A 19 22.13 7.18 14.30
C LEU A 19 22.50 5.71 14.48
N ARG A 20 23.79 5.41 14.73
CA ARG A 20 24.25 4.02 14.97
C ARG A 20 23.53 3.35 16.13
N SER A 21 23.31 4.08 17.23
CA SER A 21 22.57 3.59 18.40
C SER A 21 21.11 3.27 18.09
N ALA A 22 20.48 4.05 17.21
CA ALA A 22 19.12 3.79 16.76
C ALA A 22 19.06 2.54 15.88
N VAL A 23 19.96 2.42 14.89
CA VAL A 23 20.06 1.26 14.00
C VAL A 23 20.34 -0.03 14.77
N ARG A 24 21.30 -0.03 15.71
CA ARG A 24 21.58 -1.17 16.61
C ARG A 24 20.38 -1.58 17.47
N LYS A 25 19.48 -0.64 17.77
CA LYS A 25 18.24 -0.89 18.53
C LYS A 25 17.06 -1.26 17.62
N GLY A 26 17.28 -1.45 16.31
CA GLY A 26 16.24 -1.76 15.33
C GLY A 26 15.22 -0.63 15.14
N LYS A 27 15.60 0.61 15.44
CA LYS A 27 14.69 1.75 15.31
C LYS A 27 14.48 2.12 13.85
N ASN A 28 13.25 2.47 13.50
CA ASN A 28 12.93 3.04 12.20
C ASN A 28 13.58 4.41 12.08
N ILE A 29 14.16 4.70 10.92
CA ILE A 29 14.65 6.05 10.61
C ILE A 29 13.58 6.73 9.76
N GLN A 30 13.07 7.87 10.25
CA GLN A 30 12.09 8.67 9.52
C GLN A 30 12.64 10.06 9.26
N PHE A 31 12.59 10.51 8.02
CA PHE A 31 12.92 11.86 7.61
C PHE A 31 11.64 12.64 7.32
N LEU A 32 11.41 13.72 8.07
CA LEU A 32 10.29 14.67 7.86
C LEU A 32 10.74 15.94 7.12
N GLY A 33 12.04 16.05 6.86
CA GLY A 33 12.64 17.15 6.13
C GLY A 33 14.16 17.11 6.25
N LEU A 34 14.84 17.33 5.12
CA LEU A 34 16.30 17.37 5.05
C LEU A 34 16.82 18.80 5.23
N PRO A 35 17.99 19.00 5.87
CA PRO A 35 18.71 20.26 5.76
C PRO A 35 19.00 20.57 4.28
N LYS A 36 18.89 21.84 3.87
CA LYS A 36 19.05 22.26 2.46
C LYS A 36 20.37 21.85 1.79
N ASN A 37 21.40 21.55 2.59
CA ASN A 37 22.77 21.28 2.12
C ASN A 37 23.24 19.85 2.46
N MET A 38 22.31 18.92 2.72
CA MET A 38 22.65 17.51 2.97
C MET A 38 21.75 16.59 2.20
N THR A 39 22.30 15.47 1.75
CA THR A 39 21.57 14.38 1.11
C THR A 39 21.25 13.26 2.10
N VAL A 40 20.28 12.41 1.77
CA VAL A 40 19.98 11.19 2.54
C VAL A 40 21.20 10.27 2.52
N GLN A 41 21.86 10.16 1.37
CA GLN A 41 23.08 9.35 1.21
C GLN A 41 24.17 9.75 2.21
N GLU A 42 24.47 11.04 2.33
CA GLU A 42 25.49 11.55 3.26
C GLU A 42 25.16 11.24 4.72
N ILE A 43 23.88 11.32 5.10
CA ILE A 43 23.43 11.07 6.47
C ILE A 43 23.50 9.57 6.80
N LEU A 44 23.18 8.72 5.83
CA LEU A 44 23.09 7.27 6.03
C LEU A 44 24.38 6.50 5.70
N ALA A 45 25.40 7.14 5.11
CA ALA A 45 26.62 6.46 4.63
C ALA A 45 27.26 5.51 5.66
N ASP A 46 27.30 5.90 6.93
CA ASP A 46 27.91 5.14 8.04
C ASP A 46 27.06 3.97 8.56
N VAL A 47 25.77 3.93 8.21
CA VAL A 47 24.79 3.00 8.79
C VAL A 47 24.03 2.20 7.74
N LEU A 48 24.16 2.56 6.46
CA LEU A 48 23.41 2.02 5.33
C LEU A 48 23.33 0.47 5.30
N PRO A 49 24.41 -0.30 5.55
CA PRO A 49 24.33 -1.76 5.51
C PRO A 49 23.44 -2.36 6.61
N ASP A 50 23.26 -1.65 7.72
CA ASP A 50 22.58 -2.13 8.93
C ASP A 50 21.14 -1.61 9.06
N ILE A 51 20.71 -0.67 8.22
CA ILE A 51 19.35 -0.11 8.27
C ILE A 51 18.35 -1.17 7.81
N THR A 52 17.37 -1.45 8.65
CA THR A 52 16.27 -2.36 8.32
C THR A 52 15.02 -1.65 7.83
N ARG A 53 14.78 -0.42 8.30
CA ARG A 53 13.56 0.34 8.04
C ARG A 53 13.83 1.82 7.80
N LEU A 54 13.43 2.30 6.64
CA LEU A 54 13.63 3.68 6.21
C LEU A 54 12.33 4.30 5.70
N HIS A 55 11.97 5.46 6.25
CA HIS A 55 10.84 6.25 5.80
C HIS A 55 11.31 7.66 5.44
N LEU A 56 11.14 8.03 4.17
CA LEU A 56 11.45 9.35 3.64
C LEU A 56 10.14 10.02 3.24
N THR A 57 9.91 11.22 3.77
CA THR A 57 8.80 12.08 3.37
C THR A 57 9.35 13.46 3.02
N GLY A 58 8.89 14.05 1.92
CA GLY A 58 9.29 15.41 1.52
C GLY A 58 10.77 15.55 1.17
N GLY A 59 11.36 14.53 0.54
CA GLY A 59 12.73 14.58 0.04
C GLY A 59 12.88 15.60 -1.09
N THR A 60 14.12 15.99 -1.38
CA THR A 60 14.41 16.87 -2.52
C THR A 60 14.07 16.15 -3.82
N SER A 61 13.41 16.83 -4.76
CA SER A 61 13.13 16.26 -6.08
C SER A 61 14.43 15.83 -6.77
N ASN A 62 14.42 14.64 -7.39
CA ASN A 62 15.52 14.07 -8.20
C ASN A 62 16.80 13.69 -7.43
N GLU A 63 16.70 13.31 -6.16
CA GLU A 63 17.80 12.63 -5.49
C GLU A 63 18.02 11.24 -6.11
N ASP A 64 19.29 10.88 -6.35
CA ASP A 64 19.65 9.54 -6.80
C ASP A 64 19.66 8.59 -5.60
N TYR A 65 18.68 7.69 -5.56
CA TYR A 65 18.53 6.69 -4.51
C TYR A 65 19.22 5.35 -4.84
N SER A 66 20.04 5.29 -5.90
CA SER A 66 20.82 4.10 -6.26
C SER A 66 21.73 3.62 -5.12
N PHE A 67 22.14 4.50 -4.20
CA PHE A 67 22.88 4.10 -3.00
C PHE A 67 22.13 3.07 -2.14
N LEU A 68 20.79 3.05 -2.17
CA LEU A 68 19.99 2.06 -1.44
C LEU A 68 20.21 0.63 -1.92
N GLU A 69 20.78 0.42 -3.13
CA GLU A 69 21.18 -0.91 -3.59
C GLU A 69 22.24 -1.55 -2.67
N GLY A 70 23.01 -0.75 -1.91
CA GLY A 70 23.95 -1.23 -0.90
C GLY A 70 23.33 -1.54 0.47
N ALA A 71 22.03 -1.29 0.67
CA ALA A 71 21.35 -1.48 1.94
C ALA A 71 20.89 -2.95 2.11
N SER A 72 21.85 -3.84 2.35
CA SER A 72 21.62 -5.30 2.38
C SER A 72 20.69 -5.78 3.49
N SER A 73 20.48 -5.01 4.56
CA SER A 73 19.54 -5.34 5.64
C SER A 73 18.16 -4.70 5.49
N LEU A 74 17.95 -3.87 4.46
CA LEU A 74 16.74 -3.07 4.31
C LEU A 74 15.56 -3.95 3.90
N SER A 75 14.58 -4.08 4.81
CA SER A 75 13.37 -4.86 4.60
C SER A 75 12.14 -3.99 4.38
N GLU A 76 12.10 -2.79 4.96
CA GLU A 76 10.98 -1.85 4.82
C GLU A 76 11.44 -0.50 4.30
N LEU A 77 10.88 -0.07 3.17
CA LEU A 77 11.21 1.19 2.52
C LEU A 77 9.94 1.97 2.20
N SER A 78 9.92 3.22 2.61
CA SER A 78 8.82 4.13 2.31
C SER A 78 9.35 5.44 1.76
N LEU A 79 8.92 5.80 0.56
CA LEU A 79 9.37 6.97 -0.20
C LEU A 79 8.13 7.76 -0.66
N TRP A 80 7.64 8.64 0.23
CA TRP A 80 6.47 9.48 -0.05
C TRP A 80 6.90 10.90 -0.42
N GLU A 81 6.18 11.53 -1.34
CA GLU A 81 6.47 12.90 -1.80
C GLU A 81 7.92 13.07 -2.31
N THR A 82 8.51 12.00 -2.86
CA THR A 82 9.85 12.00 -3.47
C THR A 82 9.76 11.62 -4.94
N SER A 83 10.48 12.33 -5.81
CA SER A 83 10.70 11.90 -7.20
C SER A 83 11.82 10.87 -7.20
N LEU A 84 11.51 9.61 -7.54
CA LEU A 84 12.56 8.59 -7.65
C LEU A 84 13.28 8.70 -8.99
N GLY A 85 14.61 8.78 -8.92
CA GLY A 85 15.46 8.30 -9.99
C GLY A 85 15.30 6.78 -10.21
N PRO A 86 15.97 6.20 -11.21
CA PRO A 86 15.94 4.77 -11.44
C PRO A 86 16.54 4.00 -10.24
N ILE A 87 15.72 3.17 -9.58
CA ILE A 87 16.15 2.23 -8.54
C ILE A 87 15.79 0.81 -8.99
N ASP A 88 16.76 -0.10 -8.90
CA ASP A 88 16.54 -1.51 -9.10
C ASP A 88 16.22 -2.20 -7.75
N PHE A 89 14.93 -2.33 -7.45
CA PHE A 89 14.47 -3.00 -6.23
C PHE A 89 14.81 -4.49 -6.18
N THR A 90 15.27 -5.12 -7.27
CA THR A 90 15.68 -6.54 -7.24
C THR A 90 16.95 -6.77 -6.43
N LYS A 91 17.74 -5.71 -6.22
CA LYS A 91 18.98 -5.76 -5.43
C LYS A 91 18.77 -5.56 -3.94
N ILE A 92 17.54 -5.20 -3.54
CA ILE A 92 17.20 -4.85 -2.16
C ILE A 92 16.21 -5.90 -1.63
N PRO A 93 16.47 -6.57 -0.50
CA PRO A 93 15.62 -7.65 0.02
C PRO A 93 14.35 -7.11 0.72
N LEU A 94 13.58 -6.28 0.02
CA LEU A 94 12.41 -5.63 0.56
C LEU A 94 11.26 -6.62 0.77
N THR A 95 10.64 -6.54 1.94
CA THR A 95 9.37 -7.20 2.27
C THR A 95 8.20 -6.23 2.24
N THR A 96 8.45 -4.97 2.57
CA THR A 96 7.44 -3.89 2.56
C THR A 96 7.96 -2.70 1.76
N LEU A 97 7.15 -2.22 0.82
CA LEU A 97 7.46 -1.08 -0.02
C LEU A 97 6.26 -0.14 -0.11
N ALA A 98 6.48 1.14 0.20
CA ALA A 98 5.49 2.18 0.04
C ALA A 98 6.05 3.33 -0.81
N LEU A 99 5.36 3.66 -1.90
CA LEU A 99 5.79 4.66 -2.89
C LEU A 99 4.63 5.60 -3.21
N ASP A 100 4.86 6.90 -3.33
CA ASP A 100 3.78 7.85 -3.68
C ASP A 100 3.43 7.84 -5.18
N ALA A 101 4.25 8.46 -6.04
CA ALA A 101 3.97 8.55 -7.47
C ALA A 101 5.23 8.24 -8.27
N ASN A 102 5.35 7.01 -8.81
CA ASN A 102 6.53 6.63 -9.59
C ASN A 102 6.17 6.07 -10.95
N LYS A 103 6.92 6.47 -11.98
CA LYS A 103 6.76 5.96 -13.36
C LYS A 103 7.61 4.70 -13.62
N HIS A 104 8.34 4.21 -12.62
CA HIS A 104 9.34 3.16 -12.75
C HIS A 104 8.84 1.81 -12.23
N TRP A 105 7.76 1.33 -12.84
CA TRP A 105 7.07 0.08 -12.50
C TRP A 105 7.82 -1.21 -12.87
N VAL A 106 8.84 -1.10 -13.73
CA VAL A 106 9.53 -2.26 -14.31
C VAL A 106 10.31 -3.06 -13.26
N SER A 107 10.91 -2.40 -12.27
CA SER A 107 11.65 -3.09 -11.22
C SER A 107 10.74 -3.81 -10.21
N LEU A 108 9.49 -3.36 -10.03
CA LEU A 108 8.51 -4.08 -9.19
C LEU A 108 8.13 -5.44 -9.76
N LYS A 109 8.16 -5.60 -11.10
CA LYS A 109 7.82 -6.87 -11.76
C LYS A 109 8.74 -8.03 -11.39
N GLN A 110 9.91 -7.72 -10.87
CA GLN A 110 10.97 -8.71 -10.64
C GLN A 110 11.21 -8.96 -9.15
N SER A 111 10.53 -8.25 -8.25
CA SER A 111 10.68 -8.48 -6.81
C SER A 111 10.08 -9.83 -6.40
N GLN A 112 10.90 -10.67 -5.76
CA GLN A 112 10.53 -12.01 -5.28
C GLN A 112 10.34 -12.10 -3.76
N THR A 113 10.55 -11.00 -3.04
CA THR A 113 10.50 -10.97 -1.57
C THR A 113 9.37 -10.08 -1.03
N LEU A 114 8.79 -9.25 -1.89
CA LEU A 114 7.83 -8.24 -1.50
C LEU A 114 6.49 -8.87 -1.11
N LYS A 115 6.08 -8.65 0.14
CA LYS A 115 4.82 -9.12 0.72
C LYS A 115 3.79 -8.02 0.81
N GLU A 116 4.22 -6.78 1.03
CA GLU A 116 3.36 -5.63 1.22
C GLU A 116 3.76 -4.50 0.26
N LEU A 117 2.80 -4.02 -0.53
CA LEU A 117 3.01 -2.93 -1.47
C LEU A 117 1.93 -1.87 -1.31
N MET A 118 2.35 -0.63 -1.08
CA MET A 118 1.48 0.54 -1.03
C MET A 118 1.90 1.54 -2.09
N LEU A 119 0.97 1.96 -2.95
CA LEU A 119 1.21 2.93 -4.01
C LEU A 119 0.26 4.12 -3.87
N GLY A 120 0.80 5.34 -3.79
CA GLY A 120 0.04 6.58 -3.73
C GLY A 120 -0.76 6.81 -5.01
N TYR A 121 -0.15 6.55 -6.17
CA TYR A 121 -0.75 6.60 -7.49
C TYR A 121 -0.18 5.49 -8.37
N GLY A 122 -1.06 4.73 -9.05
CA GLY A 122 -0.64 3.68 -9.96
C GLY A 122 -1.80 3.02 -10.67
N ASP A 123 -1.49 2.23 -11.69
CA ASP A 123 -2.43 1.32 -12.34
C ASP A 123 -1.96 -0.13 -12.15
N LEU A 124 -2.64 -1.11 -12.74
CA LEU A 124 -2.26 -2.53 -12.60
C LEU A 124 -1.28 -3.02 -13.68
N SER A 125 -0.68 -2.13 -14.48
CA SER A 125 0.27 -2.51 -15.54
C SER A 125 1.60 -3.06 -15.02
N TRP A 126 1.92 -2.80 -13.75
CA TRP A 126 3.11 -3.27 -13.05
C TRP A 126 2.98 -4.70 -12.53
N VAL A 127 1.76 -5.27 -12.46
CA VAL A 127 1.54 -6.57 -11.84
C VAL A 127 2.46 -7.61 -12.51
N PRO A 128 3.32 -8.31 -11.75
CA PRO A 128 4.26 -9.30 -12.26
C PRO A 128 3.53 -10.53 -12.80
N THR A 129 4.25 -11.47 -13.40
CA THR A 129 3.66 -12.76 -13.80
C THR A 129 3.34 -13.64 -12.59
N GLN A 130 4.16 -13.58 -11.53
CA GLN A 130 3.94 -14.25 -10.24
C GLN A 130 4.63 -13.45 -9.13
N SER A 131 3.97 -13.29 -7.99
CA SER A 131 4.54 -12.61 -6.82
C SER A 131 4.02 -13.18 -5.50
N PRO A 132 4.83 -13.17 -4.43
CA PRO A 132 4.40 -13.57 -3.09
C PRO A 132 3.62 -12.47 -2.36
N LEU A 133 3.17 -11.42 -3.04
CA LEU A 133 2.46 -10.30 -2.43
C LEU A 133 1.22 -10.77 -1.69
N GLU A 134 1.15 -10.42 -0.41
CA GLU A 134 0.05 -10.74 0.51
C GLU A 134 -0.87 -9.53 0.72
N GLU A 135 -0.33 -8.31 0.63
CA GLU A 135 -1.08 -7.06 0.81
C GLU A 135 -0.78 -6.05 -0.29
N LEU A 136 -1.84 -5.51 -0.90
CA LEU A 136 -1.77 -4.46 -1.92
C LEU A 136 -2.68 -3.30 -1.57
N SER A 137 -2.12 -2.10 -1.51
CA SER A 137 -2.86 -0.85 -1.35
C SER A 137 -2.55 0.12 -2.49
N LEU A 138 -3.59 0.59 -3.19
CA LEU A 138 -3.51 1.62 -4.23
C LEU A 138 -4.36 2.83 -3.82
N HIS A 139 -3.73 3.92 -3.37
CA HIS A 139 -4.45 5.11 -2.88
C HIS A 139 -5.00 6.02 -3.99
N SER A 140 -4.56 5.83 -5.23
CA SER A 140 -5.11 6.52 -6.38
C SER A 140 -4.96 5.68 -7.63
N MET A 141 -6.00 4.89 -7.91
CA MET A 141 -6.06 4.08 -9.11
C MET A 141 -6.14 4.94 -10.38
N GLY A 142 -5.18 4.70 -11.27
CA GLY A 142 -5.12 5.22 -12.62
C GLY A 142 -6.26 4.71 -13.51
N ARG A 143 -6.05 4.75 -14.83
CA ARG A 143 -7.10 4.39 -15.80
C ARG A 143 -7.22 2.89 -16.04
N ASP A 144 -6.13 2.13 -15.96
CA ASP A 144 -6.18 0.66 -16.05
C ASP A 144 -6.59 0.10 -14.68
N ARG A 145 -7.83 -0.39 -14.62
CA ARG A 145 -8.52 -0.90 -13.42
C ARG A 145 -8.98 -2.35 -13.61
N ASP A 146 -8.37 -3.06 -14.55
CA ASP A 146 -8.71 -4.45 -14.82
C ASP A 146 -8.16 -5.36 -13.71
N LEU A 147 -9.03 -5.76 -12.79
CA LEU A 147 -8.67 -6.61 -11.65
C LEU A 147 -8.28 -8.03 -12.06
N SER A 148 -8.60 -8.49 -13.28
CA SER A 148 -8.19 -9.83 -13.75
C SER A 148 -6.67 -10.01 -13.75
N ARG A 149 -5.91 -8.91 -13.86
CA ARG A 149 -4.45 -8.90 -13.73
C ARG A 149 -3.98 -9.37 -12.36
N LEU A 150 -4.77 -9.16 -11.30
CA LEU A 150 -4.40 -9.57 -9.94
C LEU A 150 -4.36 -11.09 -9.77
N SER A 151 -4.87 -11.88 -10.73
CA SER A 151 -4.69 -13.34 -10.76
C SER A 151 -3.22 -13.79 -10.67
N ALA A 152 -2.28 -12.91 -11.04
CA ALA A 152 -0.84 -13.09 -10.88
C ALA A 152 -0.34 -12.97 -9.41
N LEU A 153 -1.20 -12.60 -8.48
CA LEU A 153 -0.94 -12.43 -7.05
C LEU A 153 -1.71 -13.50 -6.23
N PRO A 154 -1.38 -14.79 -6.38
CA PRO A 154 -2.18 -15.88 -5.80
C PRO A 154 -2.14 -15.96 -4.28
N GLN A 155 -1.28 -15.17 -3.62
CA GLN A 155 -1.14 -15.10 -2.16
C GLN A 155 -1.82 -13.85 -1.56
N LEU A 156 -2.50 -13.04 -2.37
CA LEU A 156 -3.06 -11.77 -1.93
C LEU A 156 -4.24 -11.97 -0.96
N LYS A 157 -4.05 -11.54 0.28
CA LYS A 157 -5.02 -11.61 1.39
C LYS A 157 -5.74 -10.29 1.62
N CYS A 158 -5.06 -9.17 1.41
CA CYS A 158 -5.60 -7.84 1.64
C CYS A 158 -5.50 -7.00 0.37
N LEU A 159 -6.64 -6.45 -0.09
CA LEU A 159 -6.72 -5.56 -1.23
C LEU A 159 -7.43 -4.26 -0.83
N GLU A 160 -6.70 -3.16 -0.89
CA GLU A 160 -7.19 -1.81 -0.63
C GLU A 160 -7.08 -0.97 -1.91
N LEU A 161 -8.20 -0.46 -2.40
CA LEU A 161 -8.27 0.32 -3.62
C LEU A 161 -9.00 1.63 -3.36
N HIS A 162 -8.37 2.73 -3.76
CA HIS A 162 -8.95 4.06 -3.75
C HIS A 162 -8.91 4.63 -5.15
N GLY A 163 -9.99 5.26 -5.60
CA GLY A 163 -9.98 5.89 -6.91
C GLY A 163 -11.23 6.72 -7.19
N GLY A 164 -11.12 7.75 -8.03
CA GLY A 164 -12.23 8.69 -8.26
C GLY A 164 -13.21 8.36 -9.39
N GLY A 165 -13.09 7.19 -10.03
CA GLY A 165 -13.86 6.84 -11.24
C GLY A 165 -14.69 5.55 -11.08
N GLU A 166 -14.97 4.86 -12.18
CA GLU A 166 -15.67 3.58 -12.17
C GLU A 166 -14.72 2.39 -11.91
N LEU A 167 -15.19 1.38 -11.18
CA LEU A 167 -14.46 0.14 -10.94
C LEU A 167 -15.40 -1.05 -11.19
N SER A 168 -14.96 -1.99 -12.00
CA SER A 168 -15.59 -3.30 -12.13
C SER A 168 -14.81 -4.30 -11.27
N LEU A 169 -15.52 -5.13 -10.51
CA LEU A 169 -14.93 -6.20 -9.72
C LEU A 169 -14.70 -7.49 -10.53
N ALA A 170 -14.97 -7.49 -11.84
CA ALA A 170 -14.71 -8.63 -12.70
C ALA A 170 -13.26 -9.13 -12.55
N GLY A 171 -13.08 -10.43 -12.33
CA GLY A 171 -11.79 -11.07 -12.13
C GLY A 171 -11.30 -11.11 -10.67
N ILE A 172 -11.96 -10.41 -9.73
CA ILE A 172 -11.58 -10.48 -8.30
C ILE A 172 -11.79 -11.89 -7.72
N ALA A 173 -12.73 -12.67 -8.25
CA ALA A 173 -13.04 -14.03 -7.79
C ALA A 173 -11.87 -15.02 -7.93
N GLU A 174 -10.89 -14.71 -8.80
CA GLU A 174 -9.67 -15.50 -8.95
C GLU A 174 -8.75 -15.43 -7.72
N LEU A 175 -8.92 -14.40 -6.87
CA LEU A 175 -8.15 -14.19 -5.64
C LEU A 175 -8.72 -15.05 -4.49
N THR A 176 -8.69 -16.38 -4.65
CA THR A 176 -9.38 -17.32 -3.74
C THR A 176 -8.92 -17.28 -2.28
N VAL A 177 -7.72 -16.75 -2.00
CA VAL A 177 -7.19 -16.56 -0.64
C VAL A 177 -7.46 -15.17 -0.07
N LEU A 178 -8.17 -14.30 -0.80
CA LEU A 178 -8.48 -12.94 -0.37
C LEU A 178 -9.40 -12.94 0.84
N GLU A 179 -9.01 -12.19 1.86
CA GLU A 179 -9.64 -12.16 3.17
C GLU A 179 -10.27 -10.80 3.44
N GLU A 180 -9.66 -9.72 2.95
CA GLU A 180 -10.06 -8.34 3.21
C GLU A 180 -10.07 -7.52 1.92
N VAL A 181 -11.20 -6.85 1.66
CA VAL A 181 -11.38 -5.94 0.53
C VAL A 181 -11.85 -4.59 1.05
N GLU A 182 -11.13 -3.54 0.68
CA GLU A 182 -11.46 -2.15 0.97
C GLU A 182 -11.54 -1.34 -0.32
N LEU A 183 -12.68 -0.71 -0.57
CA LEU A 183 -12.93 0.11 -1.76
C LEU A 183 -13.39 1.51 -1.33
N THR A 184 -12.65 2.53 -1.74
CA THR A 184 -12.87 3.90 -1.25
C THR A 184 -12.94 4.92 -2.39
N SER A 185 -13.88 5.87 -2.27
CA SER A 185 -14.03 7.06 -3.13
C SER A 185 -14.41 6.84 -4.60
N PHE A 186 -14.92 5.67 -4.99
CA PHE A 186 -15.30 5.37 -6.37
C PHE A 186 -16.59 6.09 -6.83
N ALA A 187 -16.62 6.52 -8.10
CA ALA A 187 -17.83 7.06 -8.71
C ALA A 187 -18.88 5.98 -8.99
N SER A 188 -18.46 4.75 -9.26
CA SER A 188 -19.32 3.59 -9.45
C SER A 188 -18.53 2.33 -9.15
N VAL A 189 -19.16 1.35 -8.49
CA VAL A 189 -18.63 -0.02 -8.36
C VAL A 189 -19.65 -1.01 -8.91
N THR A 190 -19.21 -1.89 -9.80
CA THR A 190 -20.03 -2.95 -10.41
C THR A 190 -19.44 -4.34 -10.16
N GLY A 191 -20.25 -5.39 -10.32
CA GLY A 191 -19.79 -6.77 -10.19
C GLY A 191 -19.68 -7.26 -8.75
N LEU A 192 -20.48 -6.73 -7.82
CA LEU A 192 -20.44 -7.16 -6.41
C LEU A 192 -20.76 -8.65 -6.20
N GLU A 193 -21.43 -9.31 -7.15
CA GLU A 193 -21.66 -10.77 -7.10
C GLU A 193 -20.35 -11.57 -7.11
N GLU A 194 -19.27 -11.04 -7.70
CA GLU A 194 -17.94 -11.69 -7.73
C GLU A 194 -17.41 -11.98 -6.31
N LEU A 195 -17.68 -11.08 -5.35
CA LEU A 195 -17.27 -11.23 -3.95
C LEU A 195 -17.92 -12.46 -3.28
N MET A 196 -19.02 -12.97 -3.83
CA MET A 196 -19.69 -14.16 -3.33
C MET A 196 -18.87 -15.43 -3.58
N HIS A 197 -17.96 -15.40 -4.55
CA HIS A 197 -17.08 -16.51 -4.93
C HIS A 197 -15.78 -16.56 -4.13
N LEU A 198 -15.52 -15.58 -3.26
CA LEU A 198 -14.37 -15.55 -2.38
C LEU A 198 -14.66 -16.35 -1.09
N PRO A 199 -14.06 -17.54 -0.91
CA PRO A 199 -14.39 -18.42 0.22
C PRO A 199 -13.83 -17.91 1.55
N ASN A 200 -12.71 -17.17 1.51
CA ASN A 200 -11.99 -16.69 2.68
C ASN A 200 -12.32 -15.23 3.04
N LEU A 201 -13.17 -14.55 2.26
CA LEU A 201 -13.50 -13.15 2.48
C LEU A 201 -14.24 -12.99 3.81
N ARG A 202 -13.59 -12.30 4.75
CA ARG A 202 -14.09 -12.02 6.09
C ARG A 202 -14.41 -10.54 6.32
N LYS A 203 -13.78 -9.63 5.56
CA LYS A 203 -13.97 -8.18 5.72
C LYS A 203 -14.21 -7.51 4.38
N LEU A 204 -15.27 -6.72 4.31
CA LEU A 204 -15.57 -5.86 3.18
C LEU A 204 -15.86 -4.45 3.70
N TYR A 205 -15.08 -3.48 3.24
CA TYR A 205 -15.26 -2.07 3.56
C TYR A 205 -15.52 -1.29 2.28
N LEU A 206 -16.61 -0.53 2.25
CA LEU A 206 -17.00 0.33 1.14
C LEU A 206 -17.17 1.75 1.66
N GLU A 207 -16.34 2.69 1.21
CA GLU A 207 -16.41 4.09 1.65
C GLU A 207 -16.56 5.06 0.49
N ASP A 208 -17.46 6.04 0.64
CA ASP A 208 -17.66 7.14 -0.31
C ASP A 208 -17.92 6.70 -1.76
N ILE A 209 -18.55 5.54 -1.93
CA ILE A 209 -18.95 5.03 -3.25
C ILE A 209 -20.20 5.77 -3.71
N LYS A 210 -20.16 6.44 -4.86
CA LYS A 210 -21.33 7.22 -5.31
C LYS A 210 -22.47 6.33 -5.80
N LEU A 211 -22.18 5.20 -6.45
CA LEU A 211 -23.14 4.25 -7.00
C LEU A 211 -22.64 2.80 -6.89
N VAL A 212 -23.52 1.88 -6.50
CA VAL A 212 -23.30 0.43 -6.60
C VAL A 212 -24.39 -0.19 -7.47
N ASP A 213 -24.03 -1.10 -8.36
CA ASP A 213 -24.96 -1.70 -9.33
C ASP A 213 -26.05 -2.56 -8.69
N THR A 214 -25.69 -3.29 -7.64
CA THR A 214 -26.51 -4.28 -6.96
C THR A 214 -26.22 -4.25 -5.47
N THR A 215 -27.14 -4.79 -4.65
CA THR A 215 -26.94 -4.86 -3.20
C THR A 215 -27.19 -6.25 -2.62
N GLY A 216 -27.76 -7.16 -3.40
CA GLY A 216 -27.98 -8.57 -3.05
C GLY A 216 -26.74 -9.28 -2.49
N PRO A 217 -25.54 -9.14 -3.09
CA PRO A 217 -24.31 -9.73 -2.58
C PRO A 217 -24.00 -9.30 -1.14
N LEU A 218 -24.14 -8.01 -0.85
CA LEU A 218 -23.79 -7.44 0.46
C LEU A 218 -24.65 -8.04 1.58
N TYR A 219 -25.94 -8.30 1.32
CA TYR A 219 -26.83 -8.97 2.26
C TYR A 219 -26.42 -10.42 2.54
N LYS A 220 -25.97 -11.13 1.51
CA LYS A 220 -25.50 -12.52 1.66
C LYS A 220 -24.15 -12.55 2.37
N LEU A 221 -23.24 -11.64 2.05
CA LEU A 221 -21.92 -11.53 2.68
C LEU A 221 -22.01 -11.23 4.17
N LYS A 222 -22.94 -10.38 4.63
CA LYS A 222 -23.15 -10.10 6.06
C LYS A 222 -23.39 -11.34 6.94
N LYS A 223 -23.79 -12.48 6.34
CA LYS A 223 -23.96 -13.74 7.07
C LYS A 223 -22.64 -14.43 7.42
N ARG A 224 -21.53 -14.07 6.77
CA ARG A 224 -20.22 -14.72 6.93
C ARG A 224 -19.02 -13.78 7.00
N ALA A 225 -19.21 -12.51 6.67
CA ALA A 225 -18.18 -11.48 6.63
C ALA A 225 -18.70 -10.21 7.32
N TRP A 226 -17.78 -9.45 7.90
CA TRP A 226 -18.07 -8.09 8.34
C TRP A 226 -18.15 -7.19 7.12
N VAL A 227 -19.29 -6.52 6.96
CA VAL A 227 -19.56 -5.59 5.85
C VAL A 227 -19.83 -4.21 6.42
N TRP A 228 -18.94 -3.28 6.14
CA TRP A 228 -19.05 -1.87 6.51
C TRP A 228 -19.28 -1.03 5.27
N VAL A 229 -20.24 -0.11 5.37
CA VAL A 229 -20.48 0.83 4.28
C VAL A 229 -20.69 2.23 4.84
N VAL A 230 -19.86 3.16 4.40
CA VAL A 230 -19.80 4.56 4.85
C VAL A 230 -19.87 5.49 3.63
N GLY A 231 -20.52 6.65 3.76
CA GLY A 231 -20.49 7.69 2.72
C GLY A 231 -21.16 7.35 1.37
N THR A 232 -21.68 6.14 1.20
CA THR A 232 -22.23 5.67 -0.09
C THR A 232 -23.59 6.30 -0.38
N LYS A 233 -23.68 7.05 -1.49
CA LYS A 233 -24.76 8.04 -1.72
C LYS A 233 -25.99 7.51 -2.45
N ARG A 234 -25.84 6.58 -3.39
CA ARG A 234 -26.95 5.99 -4.15
C ARG A 234 -26.92 4.47 -4.09
N TRP A 235 -27.82 3.96 -3.28
CA TRP A 235 -28.17 2.55 -3.21
C TRP A 235 -29.26 2.23 -4.21
N HIS A 236 -29.23 1.03 -4.82
CA HIS A 236 -30.47 0.42 -5.29
C HIS A 236 -31.43 0.31 -4.09
N ARG A 237 -32.74 0.52 -4.30
CA ARG A 237 -33.78 0.91 -3.31
C ARG A 237 -33.86 0.12 -1.98
N GLU A 238 -33.13 -0.97 -1.83
CA GLU A 238 -33.25 -1.93 -0.73
C GLU A 238 -32.35 -1.62 0.48
N PHE A 239 -31.30 -0.79 0.38
CA PHE A 239 -30.23 -0.67 1.39
C PHE A 239 -30.41 0.40 2.49
N ARG A 240 -31.60 0.49 3.10
CA ARG A 240 -31.87 1.50 4.14
C ARG A 240 -31.48 1.12 5.58
N ALA A 241 -30.77 0.01 5.80
CA ALA A 241 -30.50 -0.51 7.16
C ALA A 241 -29.02 -0.84 7.41
N VAL A 242 -28.12 0.13 7.27
CA VAL A 242 -26.74 -0.01 7.76
C VAL A 242 -26.41 1.15 8.68
N THR A 243 -26.09 0.81 9.93
CA THR A 243 -25.63 1.77 10.95
C THR A 243 -24.28 2.33 10.50
N PRO A 244 -24.13 3.66 10.36
CA PRO A 244 -22.83 4.26 10.11
C PRO A 244 -21.98 4.06 11.37
N ILE A 245 -20.78 3.51 11.22
CA ILE A 245 -19.76 3.64 12.26
C ILE A 245 -18.75 4.67 11.75
N THR A 246 -18.64 5.75 12.51
CA THR A 246 -17.65 6.79 12.37
C THR A 246 -16.28 6.27 12.78
N THR A 247 -15.30 6.46 11.89
CA THR A 247 -13.84 6.41 12.10
C THR A 247 -13.24 5.06 12.45
N TYR A 248 -12.34 4.54 11.60
CA TYR A 248 -11.21 3.75 12.07
C TYR A 248 -9.93 4.10 11.32
N SER A 249 -8.94 4.58 12.07
CA SER A 249 -7.57 4.69 11.61
C SER A 249 -6.93 3.31 11.61
N ALA A 250 -6.44 2.88 10.45
CA ALA A 250 -5.72 1.63 10.31
C ALA A 250 -4.48 1.62 11.22
N ARG A 251 -4.50 0.75 12.23
CA ARG A 251 -3.32 0.04 12.76
C ARG A 251 -3.77 -1.06 13.71
N ARG A 252 -3.58 -2.31 13.29
CA ARG A 252 -2.92 -3.38 14.07
C ARG A 252 -3.00 -4.71 13.31
N SER A 253 -1.84 -5.24 12.97
CA SER A 253 -1.51 -6.65 13.21
C SER A 253 -0.44 -6.67 14.31
N ASN A 254 -0.51 -7.67 15.19
CA ASN A 254 0.22 -7.79 16.46
C ASN A 254 1.73 -7.99 16.29
#